data_AF-A0A7X5AQ62-F1
#
_entry.id   AF-A0A7X5AQ62-F1
#
_cell.length_a   1.000
_cell.length_b   1.000
_cell.length_c   1.000
_cell.angle_alpha   90.00
_cell.angle_beta   90.00
_cell.angle_gamma   90.00
#
_symmetry.space_group_name_H-M   'P 1'
#
loop_
_entity.id
_entity.type
_entity.pdbx_description
1 polymer ?
#
loop_
_entity_poly.entity_id
_entity_poly.type
_entity_poly.pdbx_seq_one_letter_code
_entity_poly.pdbx_strand_id
1 'polypeptide(L)'
;MPDTASNSLPLWLKLAFTAWIAGWAPTFWVLLGPQNYFWLCNLANFLILVGLWRESRLLLSMQWLAVALVGTLWALDVGTAVLIGWHPIGGTEYMFDGEEPLLTRLLSLYHLILPAVAGLSVWRLGYDRRALAWQTGLTWLVIPASFLLTDPSRNVNWTRGPFGSEPQALVDPLFYLVALMGLWPLLLFLPVHLLMRALQRRGLLR
;
A
#
# COMPACT_ATOMS: atom_id res chain seq x y z
N MET A 1 2.81 -40.32 6.98
CA MET A 1 2.83 -38.99 7.63
C MET A 1 2.80 -37.96 6.51
N PRO A 2 1.75 -37.16 6.35
CA PRO A 2 1.79 -36.07 5.38
C PRO A 2 2.70 -34.97 5.93
N ASP A 3 3.67 -34.53 5.12
CA ASP A 3 4.61 -33.47 5.42
C ASP A 3 3.92 -32.28 6.09
N THR A 4 4.35 -31.95 7.31
CA THR A 4 4.02 -30.67 7.93
C THR A 4 4.70 -29.59 7.10
N ALA A 5 4.01 -29.06 6.09
CA ALA A 5 4.44 -27.87 5.38
C ALA A 5 4.83 -26.82 6.44
N SER A 6 6.10 -26.41 6.44
CA SER A 6 6.61 -25.48 7.44
C SER A 6 5.75 -24.22 7.41
N ASN A 7 5.20 -23.83 8.56
CA ASN A 7 4.43 -22.58 8.72
C ASN A 7 5.29 -21.32 8.55
N SER A 8 6.55 -21.45 8.12
CA SER A 8 7.49 -20.36 7.90
C SER A 8 7.41 -19.84 6.46
N LEU A 9 7.83 -18.59 6.30
CA LEU A 9 7.98 -18.01 4.97
C LEU A 9 9.29 -18.50 4.33
N PRO A 10 9.30 -18.79 3.03
CA PRO A 10 10.50 -19.27 2.38
C PRO A 10 11.58 -18.19 2.38
N LEU A 11 12.83 -18.58 2.64
CA LEU A 11 13.96 -17.65 2.73
C LEU A 11 14.15 -16.84 1.44
N TRP A 12 13.92 -17.45 0.27
CA TRP A 12 14.04 -16.76 -1.02
C TRP A 12 13.13 -15.54 -1.12
N LEU A 13 11.93 -15.57 -0.54
CA LEU A 13 11.00 -14.44 -0.55
C LEU A 13 11.56 -13.28 0.26
N LYS A 14 12.14 -13.59 1.43
CA LYS A 14 12.78 -12.60 2.31
C LYS A 14 13.98 -11.96 1.62
N LEU A 15 14.84 -12.77 1.01
CA LEU A 15 16.04 -12.29 0.32
C LEU A 15 15.70 -11.48 -0.93
N ALA A 16 14.78 -11.96 -1.78
CA ALA A 16 14.35 -11.25 -2.98
C ALA A 16 13.70 -9.91 -2.63
N PHE A 17 12.84 -9.89 -1.61
CA PHE A 17 12.21 -8.64 -1.16
C PHE A 17 13.22 -7.70 -0.49
N THR A 18 14.23 -8.23 0.21
CA THR A 18 15.34 -7.41 0.75
C THR A 18 16.14 -6.77 -0.39
N ALA A 19 16.47 -7.53 -1.43
CA ALA A 19 17.16 -7.01 -2.61
C ALA A 19 16.32 -5.94 -3.33
N TRP A 20 15.00 -6.16 -3.46
CA TRP A 20 14.07 -5.16 -3.96
C TRP A 20 14.18 -3.85 -3.15
N ILE A 21 14.04 -3.90 -1.82
CA ILE A 21 14.11 -2.71 -0.96
C ILE A 21 15.48 -2.03 -1.03
N ALA A 22 16.56 -2.81 -1.08
CA ALA A 22 17.92 -2.29 -1.16
C ALA A 22 18.20 -1.54 -2.46
N GLY A 23 17.53 -1.86 -3.56
CA GLY A 23 17.57 -1.06 -4.79
C GLY A 23 16.54 0.07 -4.80
N TRP A 24 15.27 -0.27 -4.54
CA TRP A 24 14.14 0.65 -4.62
C TRP A 24 14.28 1.86 -3.71
N ALA A 25 14.62 1.66 -2.43
CA ALA A 25 14.67 2.75 -1.46
C ALA A 25 15.74 3.79 -1.81
N PRO A 26 17.04 3.48 -1.94
CA PRO A 26 18.01 4.53 -2.29
C PRO A 26 17.68 5.22 -3.63
N THR A 27 17.17 4.50 -4.62
CA THR A 27 16.73 5.12 -5.88
C THR A 27 15.58 6.09 -5.67
N PHE A 28 14.52 5.72 -4.95
CA PHE A 28 13.40 6.62 -4.65
C PHE A 28 13.81 7.81 -3.80
N TRP A 29 14.77 7.62 -2.88
CA TRP A 29 15.33 8.74 -2.12
C TRP A 29 15.95 9.77 -3.05
N VAL A 30 16.78 9.33 -4.00
CA VAL A 30 17.48 10.24 -4.92
C VAL A 30 16.52 10.89 -5.90
N LEU A 31 15.59 10.13 -6.48
CA LEU A 31 14.70 10.63 -7.53
C LEU A 31 13.53 11.48 -6.98
N LEU A 32 12.97 11.09 -5.84
CA LEU A 32 11.73 11.68 -5.32
C LEU A 32 11.89 12.33 -3.94
N GLY A 33 13.04 12.18 -3.29
CA GLY A 33 13.29 12.70 -1.95
C GLY A 33 12.63 11.90 -0.82
N PRO A 34 13.07 12.11 0.43
CA PRO A 34 12.64 11.31 1.58
C PRO A 34 11.17 11.47 1.97
N GLN A 35 10.56 12.62 1.66
CA GLN A 35 9.14 12.84 1.93
C GLN A 35 8.25 11.85 1.15
N ASN A 36 8.77 11.24 0.08
CA ASN A 36 8.02 10.22 -0.65
C ASN A 36 7.68 9.01 0.23
N TYR A 37 8.45 8.72 1.28
CA TYR A 37 8.16 7.57 2.16
C TYR A 37 6.96 7.76 3.08
N PHE A 38 6.37 8.95 3.12
CA PHE A 38 5.12 9.19 3.82
C PHE A 38 3.92 8.60 3.09
N TRP A 39 4.00 8.35 1.77
CA TRP A 39 2.97 7.58 1.07
C TRP A 39 2.78 6.24 1.76
N LEU A 40 1.54 5.91 2.14
CA LEU A 40 1.22 4.68 2.87
C LEU A 40 1.70 3.43 2.13
N CYS A 41 1.65 3.43 0.79
CA CYS A 41 2.16 2.35 -0.04
C CYS A 41 3.71 2.27 -0.05
N ASN A 42 4.41 3.40 0.09
CA ASN A 42 5.86 3.42 0.27
C ASN A 42 6.27 2.98 1.67
N LEU A 43 5.53 3.40 2.69
CA LEU A 43 5.73 2.89 4.05
C LEU A 43 5.50 1.37 4.11
N ALA A 44 4.51 0.86 3.37
CA ALA A 44 4.21 -0.57 3.30
C ALA A 44 5.38 -1.40 2.76
N ASN A 45 6.20 -0.88 1.84
CA ASN A 45 7.44 -1.54 1.39
C ASN A 45 8.33 -1.92 2.59
N PHE A 46 8.62 -0.96 3.48
CA PHE A 46 9.45 -1.20 4.65
C PHE A 46 8.76 -2.09 5.70
N LEU A 47 7.47 -1.88 5.95
CA LEU A 47 6.72 -2.65 6.93
C LEU A 47 6.54 -4.11 6.50
N ILE A 48 6.37 -4.38 5.21
CA ILE A 48 6.37 -5.74 4.66
C ILE A 48 7.73 -6.38 4.87
N LEU A 49 8.86 -5.69 4.58
CA LEU A 49 10.19 -6.23 4.82
C LEU A 49 10.38 -6.66 6.28
N VAL A 50 10.02 -5.78 7.22
CA VAL A 50 10.06 -6.10 8.66
C VAL A 50 9.11 -7.25 9.00
N GLY A 51 7.93 -7.28 8.39
CA GLY A 51 6.95 -8.34 8.54
C GLY A 51 7.46 -9.70 8.08
N LEU A 52 8.13 -9.77 6.93
CA LEU A 52 8.71 -10.97 6.35
C LEU A 52 9.83 -11.55 7.24
N TRP A 53 10.76 -10.72 7.68
CA TRP A 53 11.88 -11.17 8.52
C TRP A 53 11.42 -11.61 9.90
N ARG A 54 10.46 -10.92 10.50
CA ARG A 54 9.86 -11.31 11.79
C ARG A 54 8.79 -12.40 11.67
N GLU A 55 8.43 -12.81 10.46
CA GLU A 55 7.26 -13.64 10.16
C GLU A 55 6.00 -13.18 10.94
N SER A 56 5.84 -11.86 11.03
CA SER A 56 4.81 -11.24 11.86
C SER A 56 3.46 -11.28 11.15
N ARG A 57 2.64 -12.27 11.51
CA ARG A 57 1.27 -12.42 11.00
C ARG A 57 0.47 -11.11 11.10
N LEU A 58 0.59 -10.40 12.22
CA LEU A 58 -0.10 -9.13 12.43
C LEU A 58 0.38 -8.05 11.46
N LEU A 59 1.69 -7.81 11.37
CA LEU A 59 2.22 -6.74 10.53
C LEU A 59 1.93 -7.00 9.05
N LEU A 60 2.06 -8.24 8.59
CA LEU A 60 1.75 -8.63 7.22
C LEU A 60 0.25 -8.54 6.92
N SER A 61 -0.61 -8.87 7.89
CA SER A 61 -2.06 -8.67 7.76
C SER A 61 -2.44 -7.19 7.72
N MET A 62 -1.75 -6.33 8.49
CA MET A 62 -1.92 -4.87 8.42
C MET A 62 -1.56 -4.36 7.03
N GLN A 63 -0.39 -4.75 6.51
CA GLN A 63 0.05 -4.28 5.19
C GLN A 63 -0.79 -4.88 4.05
N TRP A 64 -1.31 -6.10 4.19
CA TRP A 64 -2.29 -6.65 3.26
C TRP A 64 -3.53 -5.75 3.13
N LEU A 65 -4.07 -5.25 4.24
CA LEU A 65 -5.17 -4.28 4.21
C LEU A 65 -4.79 -2.98 3.49
N ALA A 66 -3.56 -2.51 3.68
CA ALA A 66 -3.07 -1.27 3.09
C ALA A 66 -2.88 -1.35 1.56
N VAL A 67 -2.44 -2.51 1.06
CA VAL A 67 -1.99 -2.63 -0.34
C VAL A 67 -2.94 -3.40 -1.25
N ALA A 68 -3.77 -4.32 -0.74
CA ALA A 68 -4.53 -5.23 -1.60
C ALA A 68 -5.51 -4.51 -2.52
N LEU A 69 -6.40 -3.68 -1.95
CA LEU A 69 -7.41 -2.97 -2.73
C LEU A 69 -6.79 -1.83 -3.53
N VAL A 70 -5.93 -1.02 -2.91
CA VAL A 70 -5.25 0.09 -3.59
C VAL A 70 -4.40 -0.42 -4.76
N GLY A 71 -3.63 -1.49 -4.57
CA GLY A 71 -2.83 -2.10 -5.63
C GLY A 71 -3.67 -2.69 -6.76
N THR A 72 -4.84 -3.26 -6.45
CA THR A 72 -5.79 -3.76 -7.47
C THR A 72 -6.39 -2.61 -8.28
N LEU A 73 -6.79 -1.52 -7.62
CA LEU A 73 -7.31 -0.31 -8.26
C LEU A 73 -6.23 0.34 -9.13
N TRP A 74 -5.01 0.47 -8.62
CA TRP A 74 -3.85 0.96 -9.38
C TRP A 74 -3.57 0.10 -10.63
N ALA A 75 -3.59 -1.23 -10.49
CA ALA A 75 -3.37 -2.15 -11.61
C ALA A 75 -4.46 -2.03 -12.68
N LEU A 76 -5.72 -1.87 -12.26
CA LEU A 76 -6.84 -1.62 -13.17
C LEU A 76 -6.67 -0.30 -13.91
N ASP A 77 -6.29 0.77 -13.21
CA ASP A 77 -6.12 2.10 -13.80
C ASP A 77 -5.00 2.11 -14.85
N VAL A 78 -3.82 1.59 -14.50
CA VAL A 78 -2.70 1.46 -15.47
C VAL A 78 -3.04 0.50 -16.60
N GLY A 79 -3.66 -0.65 -16.31
CA GLY A 79 -3.99 -1.64 -17.32
C GLY A 79 -5.00 -1.12 -18.36
N THR A 80 -6.03 -0.41 -17.90
CA THR A 80 -7.01 0.22 -18.80
C THR A 80 -6.40 1.36 -19.59
N ALA A 81 -5.54 2.18 -18.99
CA ALA A 81 -4.81 3.23 -19.69
C ALA A 81 -3.88 2.67 -20.78
N VAL A 82 -3.19 1.56 -20.54
CA VAL A 82 -2.38 0.87 -21.57
C VAL A 82 -3.25 0.37 -22.73
N LEU A 83 -4.44 -0.18 -22.45
CA LEU A 83 -5.28 -0.83 -23.46
C LEU A 83 -6.07 0.16 -24.32
N ILE A 84 -6.63 1.21 -23.70
CA ILE A 84 -7.58 2.12 -24.36
C ILE A 84 -7.32 3.61 -24.07
N GLY A 85 -6.23 3.95 -23.38
CA GLY A 85 -5.86 5.35 -23.11
C GLY A 85 -6.73 6.06 -22.06
N TRP A 86 -7.48 5.32 -21.25
CA TRP A 86 -8.39 5.88 -20.24
C TRP A 86 -8.08 5.39 -18.83
N HIS A 87 -8.12 6.31 -17.86
CA HIS A 87 -7.94 6.08 -16.43
C HIS A 87 -9.29 6.10 -15.69
N PRO A 88 -9.91 4.94 -15.36
CA PRO A 88 -11.20 4.86 -14.69
C PRO A 88 -11.21 5.40 -13.25
N ILE A 89 -10.07 5.37 -12.56
CA ILE A 89 -9.92 5.80 -11.17
C ILE A 89 -9.16 7.11 -11.11
N GLY A 90 -8.11 7.24 -11.94
CA GLY A 90 -7.16 8.35 -11.88
C GLY A 90 -6.09 8.14 -10.80
N GLY A 91 -5.07 9.00 -10.82
CA GLY A 91 -3.92 8.94 -9.93
C GLY A 91 -2.76 8.08 -10.42
N THR A 92 -2.85 7.49 -11.62
CA THR A 92 -1.73 6.82 -12.29
C THR A 92 -1.32 7.50 -13.60
N GLU A 93 -1.75 8.74 -13.84
CA GLU A 93 -1.40 9.52 -15.04
C GLU A 93 0.12 9.73 -15.13
N TYR A 94 0.78 9.87 -13.98
CA TYR A 94 2.24 9.97 -13.88
C TYR A 94 2.98 8.77 -14.51
N MET A 95 2.34 7.60 -14.66
CA MET A 95 2.93 6.44 -15.34
C MET A 95 3.08 6.65 -16.85
N PHE A 96 2.33 7.59 -17.40
CA PHE A 96 2.30 7.91 -18.83
C PHE A 96 2.89 9.29 -19.13
N ASP A 97 3.29 10.04 -18.10
CA ASP A 97 3.96 11.32 -18.24
C ASP A 97 5.42 11.14 -18.72
N GLY A 98 5.79 11.90 -19.75
CA GLY A 98 7.13 11.92 -20.32
C GLY A 98 8.14 12.67 -19.46
N GLU A 99 7.68 13.60 -18.64
CA GLU A 99 8.51 14.38 -17.71
C GLU A 99 8.91 13.54 -16.49
N GLU A 100 8.12 12.50 -16.16
CA GLU A 100 8.43 11.58 -15.06
C GLU A 100 9.53 10.58 -15.47
N PRO A 101 10.63 10.48 -14.70
CA PRO A 101 11.73 9.57 -15.01
C PRO A 101 11.22 8.13 -15.22
N LEU A 102 11.64 7.50 -16.31
CA LEU A 102 11.22 6.12 -16.63
C LEU A 102 11.47 5.16 -15.46
N LEU A 103 12.61 5.31 -14.77
CA LEU A 103 12.95 4.48 -13.63
C LEU A 103 11.96 4.65 -12.47
N THR A 104 11.50 5.88 -12.20
CA THR A 104 10.45 6.14 -11.21
C THR A 104 9.19 5.36 -11.53
N ARG A 105 8.72 5.46 -12.78
CA ARG A 105 7.51 4.79 -13.25
C ARG A 105 7.62 3.27 -13.15
N LEU A 106 8.74 2.69 -13.62
CA LEU A 106 8.98 1.26 -13.52
C LEU A 106 9.04 0.78 -12.06
N LEU A 107 9.68 1.54 -11.19
CA LEU A 107 9.76 1.19 -9.77
C LEU A 107 8.41 1.33 -9.06
N SER A 108 7.52 2.22 -9.51
CA SER A 108 6.14 2.30 -9.03
C SER A 108 5.30 1.05 -9.31
N LEU A 109 5.78 0.11 -10.13
CA LEU A 109 5.18 -1.23 -10.28
C LEU A 109 5.20 -2.05 -8.98
N TYR A 110 5.82 -1.56 -7.90
CA TYR A 110 5.63 -2.16 -6.57
C TYR A 110 4.15 -2.30 -6.18
N HIS A 111 3.24 -1.51 -6.75
CA HIS A 111 1.80 -1.68 -6.53
C HIS A 111 1.28 -3.06 -6.94
N LEU A 112 2.00 -3.78 -7.81
CA LEU A 112 1.74 -5.18 -8.15
C LEU A 112 2.51 -6.16 -7.24
N ILE A 113 3.73 -5.78 -6.84
CA ILE A 113 4.62 -6.61 -6.01
C ILE A 113 4.10 -6.72 -4.57
N LEU A 114 3.72 -5.60 -3.95
CA LEU A 114 3.33 -5.58 -2.53
C LEU A 114 2.11 -6.45 -2.23
N PRO A 115 1.01 -6.39 -3.01
CA PRO A 115 -0.12 -7.29 -2.80
C PRO A 115 0.27 -8.75 -2.98
N ALA A 116 1.08 -9.09 -3.98
CA ALA A 116 1.53 -10.47 -4.19
C ALA A 116 2.33 -10.99 -2.98
N VAL A 117 3.29 -10.20 -2.49
CA VAL A 117 4.14 -10.57 -1.35
C VAL A 117 3.33 -10.65 -0.05
N ALA A 118 2.52 -9.62 0.26
CA ALA A 118 1.71 -9.59 1.47
C ALA A 118 0.63 -10.69 1.45
N GLY A 119 -0.02 -10.90 0.31
CA GLY A 119 -1.06 -11.91 0.11
C GLY A 119 -0.51 -13.33 0.24
N LEU A 120 0.62 -13.64 -0.41
CA LEU A 120 1.33 -14.92 -0.22
C LEU A 120 1.67 -15.14 1.26
N SER A 121 2.14 -14.09 1.94
CA SER A 121 2.54 -14.19 3.33
C SER A 121 1.34 -14.41 4.26
N VAL A 122 0.22 -13.73 4.03
CA VAL A 122 -1.04 -13.95 4.76
C VAL A 122 -1.62 -15.32 4.45
N TRP A 123 -1.50 -15.82 3.23
CA TRP A 123 -1.94 -17.18 2.88
C TRP A 123 -1.14 -18.25 3.64
N ARG A 124 0.18 -18.06 3.81
CA ARG A 124 1.05 -18.99 4.53
C ARG A 124 0.91 -18.90 6.06
N LEU A 125 0.92 -17.68 6.60
CA LEU A 125 0.92 -17.42 8.05
C LEU A 125 -0.47 -17.32 8.66
N GLY A 126 -1.51 -17.14 7.84
CA GLY A 126 -2.86 -16.80 8.24
C GLY A 126 -3.10 -15.29 8.37
N TYR A 127 -4.37 -14.92 8.52
CA TYR A 127 -4.77 -13.53 8.70
C TYR A 127 -5.02 -13.18 10.17
N ASP A 128 -4.47 -12.06 10.65
CA ASP A 128 -4.72 -11.59 12.01
C ASP A 128 -5.87 -10.58 12.03
N ARG A 129 -6.97 -10.92 12.71
CA ARG A 129 -8.14 -10.05 12.83
C ARG A 129 -7.86 -8.69 13.48
N ARG A 130 -6.78 -8.56 14.26
CA ARG A 130 -6.40 -7.29 14.89
C ARG A 130 -5.83 -6.30 13.89
N ALA A 131 -5.51 -6.75 12.67
CA ALA A 131 -4.92 -5.92 11.62
C ALA A 131 -5.76 -4.68 11.30
N LEU A 132 -7.10 -4.78 11.32
CA LEU A 132 -7.95 -3.63 11.02
C LEU A 132 -7.71 -2.48 12.01
N ALA A 133 -7.71 -2.79 13.32
CA ALA A 133 -7.49 -1.77 14.35
C ALA A 133 -6.08 -1.17 14.29
N TRP A 134 -5.05 -2.01 14.15
CA TRP A 134 -3.67 -1.54 14.10
C TRP A 134 -3.32 -0.80 12.81
N GLN A 135 -3.82 -1.23 11.66
CA GLN A 135 -3.64 -0.51 10.40
C GLN A 135 -4.40 0.82 10.41
N THR A 136 -5.60 0.85 11.00
CA THR A 136 -6.34 2.10 11.21
C THR A 136 -5.55 3.08 12.07
N GLY A 137 -5.01 2.61 13.22
CA GLY A 137 -4.18 3.45 14.10
C GLY A 137 -2.92 3.96 13.39
N LEU A 138 -2.25 3.11 12.60
CA LEU A 138 -1.11 3.53 11.78
C LEU A 138 -1.51 4.61 10.76
N THR A 139 -2.62 4.41 10.04
CA THR A 139 -3.14 5.39 9.08
C THR A 139 -3.52 6.70 9.77
N TRP A 140 -4.12 6.66 10.96
CA TRP A 140 -4.43 7.87 11.75
C TRP A 140 -3.21 8.62 12.26
N LEU A 141 -2.03 7.99 12.28
CA LEU A 141 -0.76 8.65 12.54
C LEU A 141 -0.15 9.20 11.25
N VAL A 142 -0.10 8.39 10.20
CA VAL A 142 0.61 8.71 8.96
C VAL A 142 -0.12 9.78 8.15
N ILE A 143 -1.45 9.78 8.12
CA ILE A 143 -2.24 10.76 7.36
C ILE A 143 -2.02 12.19 7.89
N PRO A 144 -2.20 12.49 9.20
CA PRO A 144 -1.85 13.80 9.75
C PRO A 144 -0.36 14.12 9.61
N ALA A 145 0.53 13.15 9.81
CA ALA A 145 1.96 13.39 9.66
C ALA A 145 2.33 13.78 8.21
N SER A 146 1.67 13.18 7.21
CA SER A 146 1.82 13.57 5.80
C SER A 146 1.33 14.99 5.58
N PHE A 147 0.17 15.34 6.13
CA PHE A 147 -0.37 16.69 6.01
C PHE A 147 0.58 17.74 6.62
N LEU A 148 1.17 17.47 7.78
CA LEU A 148 1.98 18.43 8.55
C LEU A 148 3.46 18.49 8.11
N LEU A 149 4.04 17.36 7.66
CA LEU A 149 5.49 17.22 7.53
C LEU A 149 5.98 17.10 6.08
N THR A 150 5.08 17.04 5.09
CA THR A 150 5.45 17.03 3.67
C THR A 150 5.07 18.32 2.97
N ASP A 151 5.79 18.64 1.90
CA ASP A 151 5.50 19.74 1.01
C ASP A 151 4.05 19.66 0.50
N PRO A 152 3.25 20.73 0.64
CA PRO A 152 1.87 20.77 0.18
C PRO A 152 1.65 20.38 -1.28
N SER A 153 2.56 20.78 -2.17
CA SER A 153 2.47 20.52 -3.60
C SER A 153 2.51 19.03 -3.96
N ARG A 154 3.09 18.21 -3.07
CA ARG A 154 3.20 16.76 -3.27
C ARG A 154 1.90 16.01 -2.98
N ASN A 155 0.96 16.66 -2.28
CA ASN A 155 -0.33 16.11 -1.90
C ASN A 155 -0.25 14.65 -1.39
N VAL A 156 0.73 14.36 -0.53
CA VAL A 156 1.03 12.99 -0.09
C VAL A 156 -0.19 12.37 0.60
N ASN A 157 -0.50 11.12 0.23
CA ASN A 157 -1.71 10.39 0.63
C ASN A 157 -3.03 11.11 0.32
N TRP A 158 -3.01 12.02 -0.66
CA TRP A 158 -4.15 12.85 -1.04
C TRP A 158 -4.73 13.65 0.12
N THR A 159 -3.86 14.12 1.02
CA THR A 159 -4.24 14.87 2.24
C THR A 159 -4.81 16.26 1.98
N ARG A 160 -4.65 16.79 0.75
CA ARG A 160 -5.11 18.11 0.36
C ARG A 160 -6.16 18.10 -0.73
N GLY A 161 -6.44 16.96 -1.35
CA GLY A 161 -7.45 16.83 -2.39
C GLY A 161 -7.32 15.49 -3.11
N PRO A 162 -8.40 14.99 -3.73
CA PRO A 162 -8.35 13.74 -4.49
C PRO A 162 -7.59 13.98 -5.80
N PHE A 163 -6.53 13.20 -6.01
CA PHE A 163 -5.70 13.21 -7.22
C PHE A 163 -5.01 14.57 -7.52
N GLY A 164 -3.94 14.55 -8.30
CA GLY A 164 -3.17 15.75 -8.64
C GLY A 164 -2.47 16.45 -7.45
N SER A 165 -1.87 17.60 -7.75
CA SER A 165 -1.10 18.43 -6.81
C SER A 165 -1.91 19.56 -6.20
N GLU A 166 -3.00 19.97 -6.83
CA GLU A 166 -3.79 21.11 -6.40
C GLU A 166 -4.70 20.76 -5.21
N PRO A 167 -4.69 21.56 -4.13
CA PRO A 167 -5.63 21.39 -3.03
C PRO A 167 -7.08 21.54 -3.49
N GLN A 168 -7.97 20.70 -2.96
CA GLN A 168 -9.40 20.88 -3.13
C GLN A 168 -9.87 22.16 -2.42
N ALA A 169 -10.87 22.83 -3.00
CA ALA A 169 -11.46 24.06 -2.46
C ALA A 169 -12.94 23.91 -2.05
N LEU A 170 -13.48 22.68 -2.04
CA LEU A 170 -14.90 22.42 -1.74
C LEU A 170 -15.20 22.52 -0.24
N VAL A 171 -14.29 22.05 0.62
CA VAL A 171 -14.49 21.96 2.07
C VAL A 171 -13.26 22.46 2.83
N ASP A 172 -13.43 22.76 4.11
CA ASP A 172 -12.33 23.12 5.00
C ASP A 172 -11.20 22.04 5.00
N PRO A 173 -9.91 22.42 4.94
CA PRO A 173 -8.81 21.46 4.86
C PRO A 173 -8.72 20.49 6.04
N LEU A 174 -9.03 20.93 7.26
CA LEU A 174 -9.02 20.05 8.44
C LEU A 174 -10.23 19.11 8.43
N PHE A 175 -11.39 19.60 7.99
CA PHE A 175 -12.54 18.74 7.76
C PHE A 175 -12.22 17.65 6.72
N TYR A 176 -11.61 18.01 5.59
CA TYR A 176 -11.17 17.06 4.57
C TYR A 176 -10.19 16.03 5.16
N LEU A 177 -9.19 16.47 5.94
CA LEU A 177 -8.22 15.59 6.57
C LEU A 177 -8.88 14.58 7.54
N VAL A 178 -9.78 15.05 8.40
CA VAL A 178 -10.52 14.19 9.35
C VAL A 178 -11.44 13.21 8.62
N ALA A 179 -12.13 13.69 7.57
CA ALA A 179 -12.94 12.83 6.72
C ALA A 179 -12.08 11.74 6.07
N LEU A 180 -10.91 12.10 5.53
CA LEU A 180 -9.96 11.18 4.93
C LEU A 180 -9.50 10.11 5.95
N MET A 181 -9.18 10.50 7.19
CA MET A 181 -8.84 9.56 8.27
C MET A 181 -9.96 8.53 8.54
N GLY A 182 -11.23 8.91 8.41
CA GLY A 182 -12.36 7.99 8.54
C GLY A 182 -12.61 7.14 7.29
N LEU A 183 -12.49 7.74 6.11
CA LEU A 183 -12.78 7.08 4.82
C LEU A 183 -11.74 6.00 4.48
N TRP A 184 -10.46 6.19 4.80
CA TRP A 184 -9.42 5.19 4.54
C TRP A 184 -9.74 3.81 5.17
N PRO A 185 -9.94 3.69 6.50
CA PRO A 185 -10.34 2.44 7.12
C PRO A 185 -11.66 1.89 6.57
N LEU A 186 -12.65 2.77 6.37
CA LEU A 186 -14.00 2.36 6.00
C LEU A 186 -14.08 1.82 4.57
N LEU A 187 -13.45 2.50 3.62
CA LEU A 187 -13.56 2.18 2.19
C LEU A 187 -12.45 1.27 1.70
N LEU A 188 -11.24 1.37 2.27
CA LEU A 188 -10.08 0.63 1.77
C LEU A 188 -9.75 -0.60 2.60
N PHE A 189 -9.80 -0.51 3.94
CA PHE A 189 -9.39 -1.62 4.80
C PHE A 189 -10.55 -2.55 5.16
N LEU A 190 -11.72 -2.00 5.49
CA LEU A 190 -12.85 -2.79 5.96
C LEU A 190 -13.34 -3.82 4.93
N PRO A 191 -13.49 -3.50 3.62
CA PRO A 191 -13.94 -4.50 2.65
C PRO A 191 -12.98 -5.69 2.55
N VAL A 192 -11.67 -5.42 2.50
CA VAL A 192 -10.63 -6.46 2.50
C VAL A 192 -10.67 -7.23 3.81
N HIS A 193 -10.79 -6.56 4.96
CA HIS A 193 -10.89 -7.21 6.27
C HIS A 193 -12.08 -8.18 6.32
N LEU A 194 -13.26 -7.75 5.90
CA LEU A 194 -14.48 -8.56 5.90
C LEU A 194 -14.33 -9.78 4.98
N LEU A 195 -13.72 -9.61 3.80
CA LEU A 195 -13.39 -10.73 2.91
C LEU A 195 -12.47 -11.74 3.62
N MET A 196 -11.38 -11.29 4.23
CA MET A 196 -10.44 -12.18 4.93
C MET A 196 -11.12 -12.91 6.10
N ARG A 197 -11.98 -12.22 6.87
CA ARG A 197 -12.76 -12.86 7.95
C ARG A 197 -13.76 -13.86 7.40
N ALA A 198 -14.38 -13.61 6.24
CA ALA A 198 -15.29 -14.55 5.59
C ALA A 198 -14.54 -15.81 5.12
N LEU A 199 -13.35 -15.66 4.52
CA LEU A 199 -12.50 -16.78 4.13
C LEU A 199 -12.06 -17.63 5.33
N GLN A 200 -11.71 -16.99 6.45
CA GLN A 200 -11.40 -17.69 7.71
C GLN A 200 -12.58 -18.48 8.24
N ARG A 201 -13.78 -17.90 8.25
CA ARG A 201 -15.02 -18.59 8.69
C ARG A 201 -15.35 -19.81 7.81
N ARG A 202 -14.95 -19.78 6.54
CA ARG A 202 -15.12 -20.89 5.58
C ARG A 202 -13.99 -21.92 5.64
N GLY A 203 -12.97 -21.73 6.48
CA GLY A 203 -11.81 -22.62 6.58
C GLY A 203 -10.87 -22.56 5.37
N LEU A 204 -11.06 -21.59 4.46
CA LEU A 204 -10.23 -21.40 3.25
C LEU A 204 -8.93 -20.63 3.55
N LEU A 205 -8.86 -20.00 4.71
CA LEU A 205 -7.71 -19.25 5.19
C LEU A 205 -7.55 -19.46 6.70
N ARG A 206 -6.30 -19.52 7.17
CA ARG A 206 -5.97 -19.63 8.59
C ARG A 206 -6.07 -18.30 9.33
#